data_AF-A0A1H3HAL1-F1
#
_entry.id   AF-A0A1H3HAL1-F1
#
_cell.length_a   1.000
_cell.length_b   1.000
_cell.length_c   1.000
_cell.angle_alpha   90.00
_cell.angle_beta   90.00
_cell.angle_gamma   90.00
#
_symmetry.space_group_name_H-M   'P 1'
#
loop_
_entity.id
_entity.type
_entity.pdbx_description
1 polymer ?
#
loop_
_entity_poly.entity_id
_entity_poly.type
_entity_poly.pdbx_seq_one_letter_code
_entity_poly.pdbx_strand_id
1 'polypeptide(L)'
;MGTPHNTDGRLSRYRDLSETITIELIQILKENYLADKLSLGNNLTDNFREKEVFYTLVDSEFENVFLTFKYKNTEFESPYEIILEERGNDSTSELKISPDEDLVNQLPEKMISELSDRFYDFIRE
;
A
#
# COMPACT_ATOMS: atom_id res chain seq x y z
N MET A 1 2.85 -3.75 -42.83
CA MET A 1 3.38 -3.57 -41.47
C MET A 1 2.21 -3.70 -40.52
N GLY A 2 2.06 -4.84 -39.85
CA GLY A 2 0.99 -5.05 -38.87
C GLY A 2 1.54 -4.80 -37.48
N THR A 3 0.99 -3.82 -36.77
CA THR A 3 1.18 -3.71 -35.32
C THR A 3 0.63 -4.98 -34.66
N PRO A 4 1.32 -5.58 -33.69
CA PRO A 4 0.87 -6.82 -33.09
C PRO A 4 -0.32 -6.53 -32.16
N HIS A 5 -1.54 -6.69 -32.66
CA HIS A 5 -2.78 -6.60 -31.86
C HIS A 5 -2.81 -7.49 -30.61
N ASN A 6 -1.89 -8.45 -30.51
CA ASN A 6 -1.74 -9.36 -29.37
C ASN A 6 -1.04 -8.68 -28.17
N THR A 7 -0.23 -7.65 -28.38
CA THR A 7 0.44 -6.93 -27.27
C THR A 7 -0.57 -6.07 -26.51
N ASP A 8 -1.46 -5.37 -27.20
CA ASP A 8 -2.48 -4.50 -26.60
C ASP A 8 -3.47 -5.30 -25.72
N GLY A 9 -3.88 -6.50 -26.18
CA GLY A 9 -4.75 -7.38 -25.40
C GLY A 9 -4.09 -7.92 -24.13
N ARG A 10 -2.78 -8.19 -24.16
CA ARG A 10 -2.03 -8.63 -22.96
C ARG A 10 -1.85 -7.50 -21.95
N LEU A 11 -1.53 -6.29 -22.44
CA LEU A 11 -1.38 -5.11 -21.59
C LEU A 11 -2.72 -4.71 -20.95
N SER A 12 -3.83 -4.78 -21.69
CA SER A 12 -5.16 -4.55 -21.12
C SER A 12 -5.47 -5.53 -19.99
N ARG A 13 -5.27 -6.85 -20.22
CA ARG A 13 -5.50 -7.87 -19.18
C ARG A 13 -4.63 -7.65 -17.94
N TYR A 14 -3.38 -7.23 -18.14
CA TYR A 14 -2.49 -6.94 -17.02
C TYR A 14 -2.97 -5.72 -16.21
N ARG A 15 -3.42 -4.66 -16.89
CA ARG A 15 -4.01 -3.48 -16.24
C ARG A 15 -5.25 -3.88 -15.44
N ASP A 16 -6.17 -4.62 -16.05
CA ASP A 16 -7.42 -5.03 -15.41
C ASP A 16 -7.16 -5.96 -14.20
N LEU A 17 -6.13 -6.82 -14.29
CA LEU A 17 -5.66 -7.64 -13.16
C LEU A 17 -5.06 -6.78 -12.04
N SER A 18 -4.21 -5.80 -12.37
CA SER A 18 -3.62 -4.89 -11.39
C SER A 18 -4.68 -4.08 -10.64
N GLU A 19 -5.71 -3.61 -11.35
CA GLU A 19 -6.84 -2.91 -10.75
C GLU A 19 -7.62 -3.83 -9.80
N THR A 20 -7.91 -5.06 -10.23
CA THR A 20 -8.59 -6.07 -9.41
C THR A 20 -7.81 -6.36 -8.12
N ILE A 21 -6.50 -6.62 -8.23
CA ILE A 21 -5.62 -6.85 -7.08
C ILE A 21 -5.63 -5.65 -6.14
N THR A 22 -5.56 -4.43 -6.67
CA THR A 22 -5.57 -3.22 -5.83
C THR A 22 -6.86 -3.10 -5.03
N ILE A 23 -8.01 -3.36 -5.66
CA ILE A 23 -9.31 -3.34 -5.00
C ILE A 23 -9.38 -4.40 -3.88
N GLU A 24 -8.92 -5.63 -4.14
CA GLU A 24 -8.88 -6.70 -3.14
C GLU A 24 -7.98 -6.33 -1.95
N LEU A 25 -6.81 -5.75 -2.19
CA LEU A 25 -5.92 -5.30 -1.11
C LEU A 25 -6.55 -4.18 -0.27
N ILE A 26 -7.26 -3.23 -0.89
CA ILE A 26 -8.02 -2.20 -0.17
C ILE A 26 -9.10 -2.82 0.72
N GLN A 27 -9.81 -3.84 0.23
CA GLN A 27 -10.81 -4.55 1.02
C GLN A 27 -10.19 -5.27 2.22
N ILE A 28 -9.07 -5.98 2.02
CA ILE A 28 -8.33 -6.65 3.10
C ILE A 28 -7.89 -5.63 4.16
N LEU A 29 -7.33 -4.49 3.75
CA LEU A 29 -6.93 -3.41 4.65
C LEU A 29 -8.12 -2.91 5.47
N LYS A 30 -9.25 -2.63 4.82
CA LYS A 30 -10.48 -2.17 5.48
C LYS A 30 -11.00 -3.17 6.50
N GLU A 31 -11.13 -4.44 6.13
CA GLU A 31 -11.65 -5.48 7.01
C GLU A 31 -10.75 -5.70 8.23
N ASN A 32 -9.44 -5.71 8.03
CA ASN A 32 -8.48 -5.90 9.13
C ASN A 32 -8.35 -4.66 10.02
N TYR A 33 -8.54 -3.45 9.48
CA TYR A 33 -8.63 -2.24 10.31
C TYR A 33 -9.86 -2.32 11.23
N LEU A 34 -11.03 -2.65 10.68
CA LEU A 34 -12.27 -2.77 11.44
C LEU A 34 -12.24 -3.90 12.48
N ALA A 35 -11.35 -4.89 12.30
CA ALA A 35 -11.12 -5.98 13.23
C ALA A 35 -9.98 -5.70 14.24
N ASP A 36 -9.42 -4.48 14.27
CA ASP A 36 -8.29 -4.09 15.12
C ASP A 36 -7.05 -4.99 14.95
N LYS A 37 -6.82 -5.49 13.72
CA LYS A 37 -5.69 -6.39 13.38
C LYS A 37 -4.50 -5.66 12.75
N LEU A 38 -4.67 -4.40 12.35
CA LEU A 38 -3.57 -3.61 11.78
C LEU A 38 -2.74 -2.97 12.87
N SER A 39 -1.42 -2.99 12.68
CA SER A 39 -0.48 -2.28 13.56
C SER A 39 -0.07 -0.95 12.93
N LEU A 40 -0.26 0.16 13.65
CA LEU A 40 0.20 1.49 13.24
C LEU A 40 1.68 1.69 13.65
N GLY A 41 2.51 2.08 12.70
CA GLY A 41 3.93 2.34 12.91
C GLY A 41 4.44 3.53 12.10
N ASN A 42 5.70 3.88 12.30
CA ASN A 42 6.41 4.90 11.53
C ASN A 42 7.86 4.46 11.30
N ASN A 43 8.47 4.96 10.23
CA ASN A 43 9.89 4.69 9.95
C ASN A 43 10.76 5.58 10.84
N LEU A 44 11.78 5.00 11.48
CA LEU A 44 12.70 5.72 12.36
C LEU A 44 13.85 6.30 11.53
N THR A 45 13.66 7.53 11.03
CA THR A 45 14.65 8.24 10.21
C THR A 45 14.64 9.74 10.50
N ASP A 46 15.84 10.33 10.52
CA ASP A 46 16.05 11.78 10.62
C ASP A 46 15.88 12.47 9.25
N ASN A 47 15.90 11.70 8.15
CA ASN A 47 15.71 12.25 6.81
C ASN A 47 14.22 12.53 6.58
N PHE A 48 13.85 13.81 6.50
CA PHE A 48 12.47 14.25 6.26
C PHE A 48 11.83 13.63 5.01
N ARG A 49 12.61 13.31 3.97
CA ARG A 49 12.11 12.66 2.75
C ARG A 49 11.82 11.17 2.91
N GLU A 50 12.37 10.55 3.95
CA GLU A 50 12.18 9.14 4.27
C GLU A 50 11.17 8.94 5.41
N LYS A 51 10.69 10.03 6.02
CA LYS A 51 9.63 9.97 7.04
C LYS A 51 8.36 9.40 6.39
N GLU A 52 7.82 8.35 7.02
CA GLU A 52 6.60 7.67 6.61
C GLU A 52 5.88 7.11 7.84
N VAL A 53 4.56 7.05 7.79
CA VAL A 53 3.70 6.38 8.76
C VAL A 53 2.92 5.30 8.03
N PHE A 54 2.71 4.15 8.65
CA PHE A 54 2.12 3.01 7.97
C PHE A 54 1.27 2.12 8.87
N TYR A 55 0.28 1.49 8.26
CA TYR A 55 -0.39 0.32 8.81
C TYR A 55 0.24 -0.94 8.24
N THR A 56 0.47 -1.94 9.07
CA THR A 56 0.93 -3.27 8.62
C THR A 56 0.00 -4.36 9.13
N LEU A 57 -0.34 -5.28 8.22
CA LEU A 57 -0.91 -6.59 8.50
C LEU A 57 0.18 -7.64 8.26
N VAL A 58 0.37 -8.52 9.24
CA VAL A 58 1.18 -9.73 9.08
C VAL A 58 0.23 -10.90 8.96
N ASP A 59 0.37 -11.69 7.90
CA ASP A 59 -0.40 -12.92 7.79
C ASP A 59 0.06 -13.91 8.86
N SER A 60 -0.85 -14.26 9.78
CA SER A 60 -0.56 -15.18 10.88
C SER A 60 -0.36 -16.63 10.43
N GLU A 61 -0.85 -17.03 9.25
CA GLU A 61 -0.71 -18.39 8.73
C GLU A 61 0.63 -18.60 8.03
N PHE A 62 1.16 -17.55 7.40
CA PHE A 62 2.39 -17.63 6.61
C PHE A 62 3.58 -16.95 7.31
N GLU A 63 3.37 -16.12 8.33
CA GLU A 63 4.36 -15.34 9.13
C GLU A 63 5.41 -14.54 8.32
N ASN A 64 5.33 -14.60 6.99
CA ASN A 64 6.31 -14.08 6.06
C ASN A 64 5.67 -13.25 4.94
N VAL A 65 4.33 -13.08 4.96
CA VAL A 65 3.59 -12.21 4.08
C VAL A 65 3.15 -10.96 4.85
N PHE A 66 3.51 -9.80 4.31
CA PHE A 66 3.28 -8.49 4.91
C PHE A 66 2.49 -7.63 3.93
N LEU A 67 1.37 -7.10 4.39
CA LEU A 67 0.63 -6.08 3.67
C LEU A 67 0.77 -4.76 4.43
N THR A 68 1.41 -3.77 3.80
CA THR A 68 1.67 -2.46 4.38
C THR A 68 0.97 -1.38 3.58
N PHE A 69 0.25 -0.49 4.27
CA PHE A 69 -0.33 0.71 3.70
C PHE A 69 0.33 1.94 4.31
N LYS A 70 1.02 2.72 3.48
CA LYS A 70 1.87 3.84 3.90
C LYS A 70 1.26 5.18 3.55
N TYR A 71 1.55 6.16 4.40
CA TYR A 71 1.49 7.58 4.13
C TYR A 71 2.91 8.14 4.14
N LYS A 72 3.39 8.58 2.98
CA LYS A 72 4.77 9.04 2.77
C LYS A 72 4.82 10.51 2.35
N ASN A 73 5.94 11.15 2.64
CA ASN A 73 6.24 12.48 2.14
C ASN A 73 6.58 12.41 0.64
N THR A 74 5.80 13.05 -0.22
CA THR A 74 6.09 13.12 -1.65
C THR A 74 5.77 14.51 -2.20
N GLU A 75 6.60 14.97 -3.15
CA GLU A 75 6.42 16.25 -3.83
C GLU A 75 5.61 16.11 -5.14
N PHE A 76 5.40 14.89 -5.66
CA PHE A 76 4.92 14.69 -7.05
C PHE A 76 3.94 13.52 -7.28
N GLU A 77 3.48 12.80 -6.25
CA GLU A 77 2.59 11.62 -6.41
C GLU A 77 1.53 11.52 -5.30
N SER A 78 0.63 10.54 -5.39
CA SER A 78 -0.24 10.14 -4.28
C SER A 78 0.61 9.89 -3.03
N PRO A 79 0.28 10.46 -1.86
CA PRO A 79 1.03 10.22 -0.62
C PRO A 79 0.83 8.81 -0.09
N TYR A 80 -0.07 8.03 -0.70
CA TYR A 80 -0.40 6.67 -0.30
C TYR A 80 0.35 5.63 -1.14
N GLU A 81 0.81 4.57 -0.48
CA GLU A 81 1.43 3.41 -1.13
C GLU A 81 0.97 2.12 -0.45
N ILE A 82 0.56 1.13 -1.24
CA ILE A 82 0.32 -0.24 -0.79
C ILE A 82 1.53 -1.07 -1.17
N ILE A 83 2.08 -1.80 -0.22
CA ILE A 83 3.16 -2.76 -0.42
C ILE A 83 2.69 -4.13 0.04
N LEU A 84 2.67 -5.10 -0.87
CA LEU A 84 2.55 -6.51 -0.55
C LEU A 84 3.93 -7.15 -0.68
N GLU A 85 4.45 -7.69 0.41
CA GLU A 85 5.77 -8.27 0.47
C GLU A 85 5.69 -9.71 0.98
N GLU A 86 6.38 -10.62 0.30
CA GLU A 86 6.62 -11.99 0.75
C GLU A 86 8.12 -12.17 1.00
N ARG A 87 8.48 -12.49 2.24
CA ARG A 87 9.86 -12.72 2.67
C ARG A 87 10.15 -14.22 2.67
N GLY A 88 10.87 -14.70 1.67
CA GLY A 88 11.45 -16.04 1.68
C GLY A 88 12.83 -16.07 2.34
N ASN A 89 13.32 -17.28 2.68
CA ASN A 89 14.69 -17.45 3.19
C ASN A 89 15.76 -17.02 2.16
N ASP A 90 15.48 -17.19 0.87
CA ASP A 90 16.46 -16.98 -0.21
C ASP A 90 16.12 -15.77 -1.12
N SER A 91 14.91 -15.20 -1.02
CA SER A 91 14.48 -14.06 -1.84
C SER A 91 13.27 -13.34 -1.25
N THR A 92 13.21 -12.02 -1.44
CA THR A 92 12.03 -11.19 -1.16
C THR A 92 11.30 -10.87 -2.46
N SER A 93 10.00 -11.10 -2.50
CA SER A 93 9.10 -10.66 -3.58
C SER A 93 8.28 -9.49 -3.10
N GLU A 94 8.20 -8.41 -3.88
CA GLU A 94 7.50 -7.19 -3.50
C GLU A 94 6.64 -6.65 -4.65
N LEU A 95 5.40 -6.28 -4.34
CA LEU A 95 4.49 -5.55 -5.20
C LEU A 95 4.18 -4.19 -4.56
N LYS A 96 4.56 -3.11 -5.25
CA LYS A 96 4.22 -1.73 -4.87
C LYS A 96 3.14 -1.16 -5.76
N ILE A 97 2.15 -0.54 -5.14
CA ILE A 97 1.02 0.08 -5.81
C ILE A 97 0.83 1.47 -5.23
N SER A 98 0.73 2.48 -6.09
CA SER A 98 0.31 3.83 -5.72
C SER A 98 -1.18 3.96 -6.03
N PRO A 99 -2.09 3.71 -5.06
CA PRO A 99 -3.52 3.81 -5.30
C PRO A 99 -3.91 5.26 -5.60
N ASP A 100 -4.91 5.41 -6.46
CA ASP A 100 -5.58 6.70 -6.67
C ASP A 100 -6.45 7.08 -5.45
N GLU A 101 -6.90 8.34 -5.44
CA GLU A 101 -7.71 8.88 -4.35
C GLU A 101 -9.07 8.16 -4.21
N ASP A 102 -9.68 7.74 -5.32
CA ASP A 102 -10.99 7.08 -5.31
C ASP A 102 -10.93 5.73 -4.60
N LEU A 103 -9.85 4.96 -4.80
CA LEU A 103 -9.59 3.71 -4.10
C LEU A 103 -9.25 3.95 -2.63
N VAL A 104 -8.42 4.95 -2.32
CA VAL A 104 -8.10 5.31 -0.93
C VAL A 104 -9.36 5.70 -0.15
N ASN A 105 -10.27 6.45 -0.76
CA ASN A 105 -11.53 6.89 -0.16
C ASN A 105 -12.50 5.73 0.17
N GLN A 106 -12.22 4.50 -0.24
CA GLN A 106 -13.00 3.32 0.17
C GLN A 106 -12.59 2.78 1.55
N LEU A 107 -11.40 3.15 2.02
CA LEU A 107 -10.92 2.84 3.37
C LEU A 107 -11.70 3.67 4.41
N PRO A 108 -11.77 3.22 5.68
CA PRO A 108 -12.41 3.98 6.73
C PRO A 108 -11.75 5.35 6.91
N GLU A 109 -12.55 6.43 6.97
CA GLU A 109 -12.04 7.80 7.15
C GLU A 109 -11.11 7.93 8.36
N LYS A 110 -11.43 7.23 9.46
CA LYS A 110 -10.61 7.20 10.67
C LYS A 110 -9.21 6.61 10.45
N MET A 111 -9.10 5.60 9.60
CA MET A 111 -7.82 4.98 9.24
C MET A 111 -6.93 5.99 8.50
N ILE A 112 -7.53 6.75 7.58
CA ILE A 112 -6.86 7.77 6.78
C ILE A 112 -6.44 8.96 7.67
N SER A 113 -7.33 9.43 8.54
CA SER A 113 -7.02 10.53 9.47
C SER A 113 -5.92 10.14 10.45
N GLU A 114 -5.97 8.94 11.03
CA GLU A 114 -4.93 8.48 11.96
C GLU A 114 -3.54 8.42 11.31
N LEU A 115 -3.45 7.96 10.05
CA LEU A 115 -2.17 7.96 9.31
C LEU A 115 -1.63 9.36 9.08
N SER A 116 -2.49 10.25 8.57
CA SER A 116 -2.10 11.63 8.23
C SER A 116 -1.79 12.45 9.47
N ASP A 117 -2.62 12.39 10.51
CA ASP A 117 -2.39 13.08 11.80
C ASP A 117 -1.08 12.62 12.42
N ARG A 118 -0.85 11.30 12.48
CA ARG A 118 0.39 10.74 13.02
C ARG A 118 1.60 11.16 12.22
N PHE A 119 1.48 11.28 10.89
CA PHE A 119 2.55 11.79 10.05
C PHE A 119 2.85 13.27 10.35
N TYR A 120 1.82 14.11 10.49
CA TYR A 120 1.99 15.51 10.85
C TYR A 120 2.62 15.72 12.23
N ASP A 121 2.30 14.85 13.19
CA ASP A 121 2.98 14.83 14.49
C ASP A 121 4.43 14.39 14.32
N PHE A 122 4.68 13.31 13.58
CA PHE A 122 6.02 12.76 13.38
C PHE A 122 6.98 13.73 12.68
N ILE A 123 6.50 14.62 11.81
CA ILE A 123 7.36 15.63 11.19
C ILE A 123 7.61 16.87 12.07
N ARG A 124 6.81 17.08 13.13
CA ARG A 124 6.97 18.18 14.08
C ARG A 124 7.90 17.83 15.24
N GLU A 125 8.03 16.54 15.56
CA GLU A 125 9.06 15.97 16.44
C GLU A 125 10.47 16.07 15.81
#